data_AF-A0A7J3Z9R2-F1
#
_entry.id   AF-A0A7J3Z9R2-F1
#
_cell.length_a   1.000
_cell.length_b   1.000
_cell.length_c   1.000
_cell.angle_alpha   90.00
_cell.angle_beta   90.00
_cell.angle_gamma   90.00
#
_symmetry.space_group_name_H-M   'P 1'
#
loop_
_entity.id
_entity.type
_entity.pdbx_description
1 polymer ?
#
loop_
_entity_poly.entity_id
_entity_poly.type
_entity_poly.pdbx_seq_one_letter_code
_entity_poly.pdbx_strand_id
1 'polypeptide(L)'
;LGEISKGTRLGGYCSRLGRRLLTIVVELEEETKEIPLRSFGPTLTYRHFPATYKDQQEISEVLEIIRSNYKLGKVWRGKGEVEIGYGDNDEVDLIEPQSILGGYYYTAGYTIEGGRVIGRH
;
A
#
# COMPACT_ATOMS: atom_id res chain seq x y z
N LEU A 1 -5.51 21.92 5.91
CA LEU A 1 -4.27 21.59 5.19
C LEU A 1 -3.95 22.77 4.27
N GLY A 2 -2.71 23.23 4.23
CA GLY A 2 -2.30 24.27 3.29
C GLY A 2 -2.51 23.84 1.84
N GLU A 3 -2.42 24.78 0.91
CA GLU A 3 -2.49 24.48 -0.52
C GLU A 3 -1.37 23.51 -0.92
N ILE A 4 -1.72 22.44 -1.63
CA ILE A 4 -0.75 21.47 -2.14
C ILE A 4 -0.14 21.99 -3.44
N SER A 5 1.13 22.39 -3.36
CA SER A 5 1.90 22.99 -4.45
C SER A 5 3.36 22.53 -4.48
N LYS A 6 4.12 22.95 -5.50
CA LYS A 6 5.55 22.66 -5.62
C LYS A 6 6.32 23.11 -4.37
N GLY A 7 7.20 22.25 -3.86
CA GLY A 7 7.98 22.44 -2.63
C GLY A 7 7.23 22.05 -1.36
N THR A 8 5.95 21.67 -1.44
CA THR A 8 5.21 21.17 -0.28
C THR A 8 5.85 19.85 0.19
N ARG A 9 6.13 19.72 1.49
CA ARG A 9 6.56 18.47 2.12
C ARG A 9 5.40 17.85 2.89
N LEU A 10 5.10 16.59 2.59
CA LEU A 10 4.06 15.80 3.24
C LEU A 10 4.69 14.59 3.89
N GLY A 11 4.33 14.33 5.15
CA GLY A 11 4.82 13.19 5.91
C GLY A 11 3.66 12.32 6.40
N GLY A 12 3.91 11.02 6.46
CA GLY A 12 3.01 10.03 7.04
C GLY A 12 3.80 8.99 7.81
N TYR A 13 3.17 8.38 8.80
CA TYR A 13 3.76 7.27 9.51
C TYR A 13 2.70 6.27 9.95
N CYS A 14 3.11 5.03 10.21
CA CYS A 14 2.29 4.06 10.90
C CYS A 14 3.00 3.49 12.12
N SER A 15 2.22 3.14 13.14
CA SER A 15 2.74 2.59 14.39
C SER A 15 1.83 1.49 14.91
N ARG A 16 2.41 0.50 15.56
CA ARG A 16 1.70 -0.59 16.23
C ARG A 16 2.35 -0.85 17.58
N LEU A 17 1.54 -1.01 18.64
CA LEU A 17 2.01 -1.28 20.01
C LEU A 17 3.11 -0.31 20.49
N GLY A 18 3.00 0.97 20.12
CA GLY A 18 3.96 2.02 20.49
C GLY A 18 5.26 2.02 19.67
N ARG A 19 5.43 1.10 18.72
CA ARG A 19 6.57 1.06 17.79
C ARG A 19 6.23 1.78 16.50
N ARG A 20 7.15 2.61 16.01
CA ARG A 20 7.10 3.19 14.66
C ARG A 20 7.54 2.12 13.67
N LEU A 21 6.68 1.75 12.73
CA LEU A 21 6.97 0.69 11.74
C LEU A 21 7.44 1.24 10.39
N LEU A 22 6.90 2.39 9.99
CA LEU A 22 7.21 3.03 8.72
C LEU A 22 7.03 4.55 8.87
N THR A 23 7.99 5.31 8.36
CA THR A 23 7.85 6.75 8.11
C THR A 23 8.08 7.01 6.63
N ILE A 24 7.21 7.78 5.99
CA ILE A 24 7.36 8.22 4.60
C ILE A 24 7.26 9.73 4.52
N VAL A 25 8.06 10.33 3.64
CA VAL A 25 7.99 11.75 3.31
C VAL A 25 8.02 11.91 1.78
N VAL A 26 7.28 12.89 1.28
CA VAL A 26 7.39 13.36 -0.10
C VAL A 26 7.55 14.87 -0.15
N GLU A 27 8.51 15.34 -0.94
CA GLU A 27 8.63 16.73 -1.36
C GLU A 27 8.16 16.86 -2.81
N LEU A 28 7.13 17.67 -3.05
CA LEU A 28 6.47 17.75 -4.36
C LEU A 28 7.25 18.64 -5.34
N GLU A 29 7.50 18.16 -6.55
CA GLU A 29 8.27 18.88 -7.57
C GLU A 29 7.41 19.32 -8.76
N GLU A 30 6.49 18.47 -9.20
CA GLU A 30 5.64 18.71 -10.38
C GLU A 30 4.30 17.96 -10.35
N GLU A 31 3.30 18.49 -11.04
CA GLU A 31 2.06 17.77 -11.31
C GLU A 31 2.26 16.76 -12.45
N THR A 32 1.62 15.61 -12.34
CA THR A 32 1.64 14.57 -13.38
C THR A 32 0.25 13.95 -13.55
N LYS A 33 0.09 13.08 -14.56
CA LYS A 33 -1.14 12.31 -14.81
C LYS A 33 -0.95 10.82 -14.57
N GLU A 34 0.24 10.42 -14.14
CA GLU A 34 0.66 9.03 -14.03
C GLU A 34 1.17 8.71 -12.62
N ILE A 35 0.92 7.48 -12.19
CA ILE A 35 1.45 6.89 -10.96
C ILE A 35 2.11 5.55 -11.32
N PRO A 36 3.12 5.09 -10.55
CA PRO A 36 3.86 3.88 -10.88
C PRO A 36 3.06 2.58 -10.73
N LEU A 37 1.80 2.65 -10.27
CA LEU A 37 0.97 1.47 -9.96
C LEU A 37 0.25 0.86 -11.17
N ARG A 38 0.18 1.56 -12.32
CA ARG A 38 -0.59 1.05 -13.47
C ARG A 38 -0.06 -0.26 -14.04
N SER A 39 1.23 -0.53 -13.88
CA SER A 39 1.92 -1.72 -14.39
C SER A 39 2.01 -2.87 -13.37
N PHE A 40 1.50 -2.71 -12.15
CA PHE A 40 1.67 -3.71 -11.07
C PHE A 40 0.73 -4.92 -11.20
N GLY A 41 -0.20 -4.90 -12.16
CA GLY A 41 -1.15 -5.99 -12.38
C GLY A 41 -2.30 -6.02 -11.35
N PRO A 42 -2.99 -7.16 -11.22
CA PRO A 42 -4.06 -7.32 -10.24
C PRO A 42 -3.54 -7.27 -8.80
N THR A 43 -4.38 -6.82 -7.88
CA THR A 43 -4.09 -6.96 -6.44
C THR A 43 -4.44 -8.38 -6.02
N LEU A 44 -3.42 -9.15 -5.66
CA LEU A 44 -3.57 -10.48 -5.11
C LEU A 44 -3.59 -10.43 -3.58
N THR A 45 -4.45 -11.24 -2.97
CA THR A 45 -4.51 -11.41 -1.51
C THR A 45 -4.63 -12.89 -1.17
N TYR A 46 -4.29 -13.23 0.07
CA TYR A 46 -4.45 -14.57 0.60
C TYR A 46 -5.55 -14.56 1.67
N ARG A 47 -6.65 -15.26 1.41
CA ARG A 47 -7.72 -15.45 2.39
C ARG A 47 -7.40 -16.68 3.21
N HIS A 48 -7.05 -16.44 4.46
CA HIS A 48 -6.70 -17.48 5.41
C HIS A 48 -7.60 -17.40 6.64
N PHE A 49 -8.24 -18.51 6.97
CA PHE A 49 -8.98 -18.69 8.22
C PHE A 49 -8.64 -20.07 8.78
N PRO A 50 -7.71 -20.17 9.74
CA PRO A 50 -7.17 -21.44 10.19
C PRO A 50 -8.17 -22.24 11.03
N ALA A 51 -8.02 -23.56 11.01
CA ALA A 51 -8.65 -24.43 12.00
C ALA A 51 -8.06 -24.20 13.41
N THR A 52 -8.90 -24.26 14.43
CA THR A 52 -8.56 -24.08 15.85
C THR A 52 -8.86 -25.34 16.68
N TYR A 53 -9.54 -26.32 16.09
CA TYR A 53 -9.76 -27.64 16.64
C TYR A 53 -9.81 -28.66 15.50
N LYS A 54 -9.70 -29.94 15.86
CA LYS A 54 -9.69 -31.04 14.90
C LYS A 54 -10.98 -31.06 14.07
N ASP A 55 -10.85 -31.26 12.76
CA ASP A 55 -11.95 -31.35 11.80
C ASP A 55 -12.75 -30.05 11.61
N GLN A 56 -12.28 -28.90 12.10
CA GLN A 56 -12.83 -27.60 11.75
C GLN A 56 -12.56 -27.26 10.29
N GLN A 57 -13.56 -26.72 9.59
CA GLN A 57 -13.36 -26.18 8.25
C GLN A 57 -12.43 -24.95 8.30
N GLU A 58 -11.33 -25.03 7.57
CA GLU A 58 -10.42 -23.91 7.34
C GLU A 58 -10.60 -23.31 5.93
N ILE A 59 -10.06 -22.11 5.74
CA ILE A 59 -10.01 -21.42 4.44
C ILE A 59 -8.55 -21.09 4.17
N SER A 60 -8.09 -21.45 2.96
CA SER A 60 -6.74 -21.18 2.50
C SER A 60 -6.78 -21.04 0.98
N GLU A 61 -6.91 -19.80 0.52
CA GLU A 61 -7.16 -19.50 -0.88
C GLU A 61 -6.45 -18.22 -1.32
N VAL A 62 -5.94 -18.22 -2.55
CA VAL A 62 -5.42 -17.00 -3.20
C VAL A 62 -6.56 -16.35 -3.99
N LEU A 63 -6.74 -15.04 -3.80
CA LEU A 63 -7.76 -14.26 -4.48
C LEU A 63 -7.15 -13.13 -5.29
N GLU A 64 -7.81 -12.82 -6.39
CA GLU A 64 -7.68 -11.54 -7.08
C GLU A 64 -8.79 -10.60 -6.61
N ILE A 65 -8.43 -9.38 -6.20
CA ILE A 65 -9.40 -8.34 -5.87
C ILE A 65 -9.95 -7.70 -7.16
N ILE A 66 -11.26 -7.81 -7.33
CA ILE A 66 -11.97 -7.22 -8.47
C ILE A 66 -12.33 -5.78 -8.14
N ARG A 67 -11.73 -4.85 -8.88
CA ARG A 67 -11.93 -3.40 -8.73
C ARG A 67 -12.63 -2.84 -9.96
N SER A 68 -13.56 -1.91 -9.74
CA SER A 68 -14.24 -1.17 -10.79
C SER A 68 -14.17 0.34 -10.53
N ASN A 69 -14.63 1.15 -11.49
CA ASN A 69 -14.81 2.60 -11.33
C ASN A 69 -13.55 3.36 -10.84
N TYR A 70 -12.36 2.91 -11.24
CA TYR A 70 -11.12 3.55 -10.84
C TYR A 70 -11.04 4.98 -11.39
N LYS A 71 -10.81 5.95 -10.51
CA LYS A 71 -10.60 7.36 -10.82
C LYS A 71 -9.34 7.85 -10.12
N LEU A 72 -8.44 8.42 -10.91
CA LEU A 72 -7.25 9.11 -10.42
C LEU A 72 -7.52 10.61 -10.46
N GLY A 73 -7.38 11.27 -9.31
CA GLY A 73 -7.53 12.71 -9.17
C GLY A 73 -6.20 13.44 -9.39
N LYS A 74 -5.96 14.49 -8.59
CA LYS A 74 -4.72 15.27 -8.64
C LYS A 74 -3.54 14.37 -8.29
N VAL A 75 -2.46 14.45 -9.07
CA VAL A 75 -1.22 13.72 -8.82
C VAL A 75 -0.05 14.68 -8.82
N TRP A 76 0.79 14.56 -7.81
CA TRP A 76 2.09 15.20 -7.73
C TRP A 76 3.17 14.14 -7.61
N ARG A 77 4.29 14.40 -8.27
CA ARG A 77 5.53 13.64 -8.16
C ARG A 77 6.60 14.50 -7.53
N GLY A 78 7.51 13.88 -6.80
CA GLY A 78 8.78 14.47 -6.44
C GLY A 78 9.68 13.50 -5.71
N LYS A 79 10.45 14.00 -4.75
CA LYS A 79 11.42 13.21 -3.99
C LYS A 79 10.74 12.48 -2.84
N GLY A 80 11.00 11.19 -2.73
CA GLY A 80 10.51 10.35 -1.63
C GLY A 80 11.61 10.06 -0.64
N GLU A 81 11.24 9.95 0.63
CA GLU A 81 12.08 9.43 1.71
C GLU A 81 11.27 8.34 2.42
N VAL A 82 11.94 7.24 2.80
CA VAL A 82 11.34 6.14 3.54
C VAL A 82 12.30 5.74 4.65
N GLU A 83 11.77 5.56 5.85
CA GLU A 83 12.45 4.95 6.98
C GLU A 83 11.64 3.74 7.43
N ILE A 84 12.25 2.57 7.41
CA ILE A 84 11.68 1.34 7.93
C ILE A 84 12.06 1.22 9.41
N GLY A 85 11.05 0.99 10.23
CA GLY A 85 11.22 0.79 11.67
C GLY A 85 11.32 -0.69 12.03
N TYR A 86 10.96 -0.99 13.27
CA TYR A 86 11.01 -2.35 13.81
C TYR A 86 9.86 -2.55 14.81
N GLY A 87 9.34 -3.79 14.89
CA GLY A 87 8.39 -4.20 15.91
C GLY A 87 8.65 -5.64 16.36
N ASP A 88 8.45 -5.92 17.64
CA ASP A 88 8.78 -7.24 18.23
C ASP A 88 7.94 -8.39 17.61
N ASN A 89 6.77 -8.07 17.04
CA ASN A 89 5.86 -9.02 16.38
C ASN A 89 5.48 -8.52 14.97
N ASP A 90 6.41 -7.86 14.29
CA ASP A 90 6.27 -7.33 12.94
C ASP A 90 7.56 -7.62 12.16
N GLU A 91 7.46 -7.97 10.89
CA GLU A 91 8.61 -8.32 10.03
C GLU A 91 8.86 -7.24 8.95
N VAL A 92 8.54 -5.98 9.27
CA VAL A 92 8.62 -4.86 8.31
C VAL A 92 10.05 -4.52 7.91
N ASP A 93 11.04 -4.88 8.73
CA ASP A 93 12.47 -4.74 8.45
C ASP A 93 12.94 -5.65 7.31
N LEU A 94 12.22 -6.75 7.02
CA LEU A 94 12.56 -7.65 5.93
C LEU A 94 12.32 -7.04 4.53
N ILE A 95 11.60 -5.92 4.45
CA ILE A 95 11.27 -5.23 3.18
C ILE A 95 12.00 -3.89 3.02
N GLU A 96 13.20 -3.76 3.62
CA GLU A 96 14.06 -2.58 3.48
C GLU A 96 14.29 -2.20 2.00
N PRO A 97 13.97 -0.96 1.58
CA PRO A 97 14.11 -0.56 0.20
C PRO A 97 15.60 -0.42 -0.19
N GLN A 98 15.99 -1.08 -1.28
CA GLN A 98 17.35 -0.93 -1.83
C GLN A 98 17.57 0.44 -2.48
N SER A 99 16.50 1.06 -3.00
CA SER A 99 16.53 2.41 -3.56
C SER A 99 15.15 3.04 -3.56
N ILE A 100 15.12 4.37 -3.49
CA ILE A 100 13.87 5.14 -3.59
C ILE A 100 13.75 5.71 -5.00
N LEU A 101 12.70 5.29 -5.72
CA LEU A 101 12.48 5.68 -7.12
C LEU A 101 11.76 7.03 -7.28
N GLY A 102 11.09 7.50 -6.22
CA GLY A 102 10.34 8.75 -6.18
C GLY A 102 9.26 8.74 -5.11
N GLY A 103 8.70 9.91 -4.82
CA GLY A 103 7.56 10.09 -3.94
C GLY A 103 6.36 10.63 -4.72
N TYR A 104 5.17 10.19 -4.34
CA TYR A 104 3.93 10.57 -4.99
C TYR A 104 2.89 10.99 -3.95
N TYR A 105 2.20 12.09 -4.22
CA TYR A 105 0.95 12.44 -3.56
C TYR A 105 -0.17 12.40 -4.58
N TYR A 106 -1.22 11.64 -4.29
CA TYR A 106 -2.36 11.55 -5.18
C TYR A 106 -3.66 11.25 -4.45
N THR A 107 -4.78 11.58 -5.09
CA THR A 107 -6.09 11.09 -4.70
C THR A 107 -6.55 10.01 -5.68
N ALA A 108 -7.07 8.91 -5.18
CA ALA A 108 -7.65 7.86 -5.99
C ALA A 108 -8.93 7.34 -5.34
N GLY A 109 -9.91 6.98 -6.17
CA GLY A 109 -11.14 6.31 -5.75
C GLY A 109 -11.42 5.12 -6.65
N TYR A 110 -11.98 4.06 -6.08
CA TYR A 110 -12.39 2.85 -6.79
C TYR A 110 -13.45 2.12 -5.97
N THR A 111 -14.17 1.22 -6.63
CA THR A 111 -15.11 0.29 -5.98
C THR A 111 -14.47 -1.09 -5.89
N ILE A 112 -14.60 -1.77 -4.75
CA ILE A 112 -14.27 -3.19 -4.60
C ILE A 112 -15.56 -3.98 -4.80
N GLU A 113 -15.62 -4.79 -5.84
CA GLU A 113 -16.79 -5.62 -6.17
C GLU A 113 -16.76 -6.97 -5.45
N GLY A 114 -15.56 -7.43 -5.05
CA GLY A 114 -15.34 -8.71 -4.39
C GLY A 114 -13.98 -9.30 -4.73
N GLY A 115 -13.82 -10.59 -4.44
CA GLY A 115 -12.62 -11.36 -4.76
C GLY A 115 -12.95 -12.58 -5.61
N ARG A 116 -12.11 -12.86 -6.62
CA ARG A 116 -12.17 -14.08 -7.43
C ARG A 116 -11.08 -15.04 -6.94
N VAL A 117 -11.49 -16.26 -6.56
CA VAL A 117 -10.52 -17.31 -6.19
C VAL A 117 -9.73 -17.71 -7.44
N ILE A 118 -8.40 -17.72 -7.32
CA ILE A 118 -7.48 -18.12 -8.39
C ILE A 118 -6.61 -19.32 -8.01
N GLY A 119 -6.59 -19.70 -6.73
CA GLY A 119 -5.91 -20.90 -6.24
C GLY A 119 -6.41 -21.29 -4.85
N ARG A 120 -6.30 -22.58 -4.53
CA ARG A 120 -6.63 -23.16 -3.21
C ARG A 120 -5.45 -23.99 -2.73
N HIS A 121 -5.17 -23.95 -1.43
CA HIS A 121 -4.09 -24.69 -0.78
C HIS A 121 -4.61 -25.42 0.45
#